data_AF-A0A7S0IP04-F1
#
_entry.id   AF-A0A7S0IP04-F1
#
_cell.length_a   1.000
_cell.length_b   1.000
_cell.length_c   1.000
_cell.angle_alpha   90.00
_cell.angle_beta   90.00
_cell.angle_gamma   90.00
#
_symmetry.space_group_name_H-M   'P 1'
#
loop_
_entity.id
_entity.type
_entity.pdbx_description
1 polymer ?
#
loop_
_entity_poly.entity_id
_entity_poly.type
_entity_poly.pdbx_seq_one_letter_code
_entity_poly.pdbx_strand_id
1 'polypeptide(L)'
;GVRSCVEQLQHLRRAAALRPRQMPPAKQVSTAHSLPVSPPTYVALGGSNSVGHGLGGCTNTPLCESKFTRVLYHGLLSDEPRLAFQNSAIGAMGPIIAGACTSRYVARTARFATIEYLPNMGYGNAGELHAVARLLDETQALGARTILVEILPRNRNGPCSPWCVHLGRVDEQHRSMLQLARDRGVPTLTIDA
;
A
#
# COMPACT_ATOMS: atom_id res chain seq x y z
N GLY A 1 7.12 22.40 -2.21
CA GLY A 1 6.53 22.51 -0.86
C GLY A 1 5.74 21.26 -0.57
N VAL A 2 5.93 20.63 0.59
CA VAL A 2 5.19 19.43 1.00
C VAL A 2 3.81 19.89 1.48
N ARG A 3 2.74 19.61 0.73
CA ARG A 3 1.36 19.88 1.18
C ARG A 3 1.04 18.99 2.38
N SER A 4 0.32 19.52 3.36
CA SER A 4 -0.06 18.77 4.56
C SER A 4 -1.00 17.60 4.21
N CYS A 5 -0.96 16.55 5.03
CA CYS A 5 -1.84 15.36 4.92
C CYS A 5 -3.34 15.76 4.85
N VAL A 6 -3.73 16.80 5.58
CA VAL A 6 -5.11 17.34 5.57
C VAL A 6 -5.47 17.96 4.22
N GLU A 7 -4.60 18.77 3.62
CA GLU A 7 -4.83 19.39 2.31
C GLU A 7 -4.89 18.34 1.19
N GLN A 8 -4.06 17.31 1.28
CA GLN A 8 -4.05 16.21 0.31
C GLN A 8 -5.29 15.33 0.43
N LEU A 9 -5.79 15.07 1.65
CA LEU A 9 -7.06 14.38 1.88
C LEU A 9 -8.25 15.18 1.33
N GLN A 10 -8.25 16.50 1.54
CA GLN A 10 -9.26 17.39 0.96
C GLN A 10 -9.19 17.41 -0.57
N HIS A 11 -7.99 17.39 -1.15
CA HIS A 11 -7.79 17.27 -2.59
C HIS A 11 -8.31 15.95 -3.16
N LEU A 12 -8.06 14.82 -2.50
CA LEU A 12 -8.59 13.52 -2.93
C LEU A 12 -10.10 13.46 -2.83
N ARG A 13 -10.70 14.04 -1.78
CA ARG A 13 -12.17 14.16 -1.66
C ARG A 13 -12.77 15.00 -2.80
N ARG A 14 -12.09 16.07 -3.22
CA ARG A 14 -12.50 16.90 -4.36
C ARG A 14 -12.25 16.22 -5.71
N ALA A 15 -11.16 15.47 -5.85
CA ALA A 15 -10.81 14.72 -7.06
C ALA A 15 -11.73 13.51 -7.26
N ALA A 16 -12.13 12.82 -6.18
CA ALA A 16 -13.16 11.78 -6.24
C ALA A 16 -14.55 12.33 -6.65
N ALA A 17 -14.77 13.64 -6.50
CA ALA A 17 -16.00 14.32 -6.90
C ALA A 17 -15.96 14.94 -8.31
N LEU A 18 -14.81 14.91 -9.01
CA LEU A 18 -14.64 15.59 -10.31
C LEU A 18 -13.85 14.76 -11.32
N ARG A 19 -14.29 14.75 -12.58
CA ARG A 19 -13.57 14.17 -13.74
C ARG A 19 -12.20 14.84 -13.97
N PRO A 20 -11.20 14.15 -14.57
CA PRO A 20 -9.80 14.54 -14.47
C PRO A 20 -9.44 15.82 -15.25
N ARG A 21 -8.61 16.66 -14.63
CA ARG A 21 -7.88 17.78 -15.24
C ARG A 21 -6.37 17.47 -15.25
N GLN A 22 -5.70 17.78 -16.36
CA GLN A 22 -4.24 17.64 -16.53
C GLN A 22 -3.44 18.47 -15.53
N MET A 23 -2.31 17.92 -15.05
CA MET A 23 -1.34 18.63 -14.21
C MET A 23 -0.21 19.27 -15.04
N PRO A 24 0.31 20.42 -14.60
CA PRO A 24 1.51 21.04 -15.18
C PRO A 24 2.82 20.39 -14.67
N PRO A 25 3.94 20.57 -15.41
CA PRO A 25 5.22 19.93 -15.11
C PRO A 25 5.94 20.55 -13.90
N ALA A 26 6.70 19.72 -13.18
CA ALA A 26 7.47 20.12 -12.00
C ALA A 26 8.79 20.81 -12.39
N LYS A 27 9.07 21.96 -11.74
CA LYS A 27 10.38 22.64 -11.80
C LYS A 27 11.37 21.98 -10.83
N GLN A 28 12.57 21.69 -11.34
CA GLN A 28 13.72 21.24 -10.56
C GLN A 28 14.36 22.39 -9.78
N VAL A 29 14.78 22.11 -8.55
CA VAL A 29 15.72 22.94 -7.80
C VAL A 29 16.79 22.02 -7.22
N SER A 30 18.05 22.34 -7.48
CA SER A 30 19.25 21.66 -7.01
C SER A 30 20.02 22.58 -6.06
N THR A 31 20.49 22.04 -4.94
CA THR A 31 21.84 22.28 -4.38
C THR A 31 22.17 21.15 -3.41
N ALA A 32 23.29 20.47 -3.65
CA ALA A 32 23.78 19.34 -2.87
C ALA A 32 24.51 19.81 -1.60
N HIS A 33 24.01 19.37 -0.45
CA HIS A 33 24.83 19.04 0.72
C HIS A 33 24.77 17.52 0.82
N SER A 34 25.92 16.86 0.93
CA SER A 34 26.00 15.41 1.13
C SER A 34 25.52 15.06 2.53
N LEU A 35 24.20 15.06 2.69
CA LEU A 35 23.52 14.52 3.86
C LEU A 35 23.88 13.04 3.97
N PRO A 36 23.95 12.48 5.20
CA PRO A 36 24.15 11.05 5.39
C PRO A 36 23.13 10.29 4.54
N VAL A 37 23.65 9.43 3.65
CA VAL A 37 22.83 8.63 2.74
C VAL A 37 21.98 7.71 3.62
N SER A 38 20.69 8.07 3.75
CA SER A 38 19.74 7.26 4.49
C SER A 38 19.64 5.88 3.80
N PRO A 39 19.58 4.78 4.56
CA PRO A 39 19.56 3.45 3.97
C PRO A 39 18.33 3.26 3.05
N PRO A 40 18.44 2.44 1.99
CA PRO A 40 17.28 2.06 1.21
C PRO A 40 16.23 1.42 2.12
N THR A 41 14.96 1.59 1.81
CA THR A 41 13.87 1.15 2.69
C THR A 41 12.90 0.24 1.96
N TYR A 42 12.50 -0.85 2.60
CA TYR A 42 11.32 -1.60 2.23
C TYR A 42 10.11 -1.08 3.01
N VAL A 43 9.10 -0.62 2.29
CA VAL A 43 7.87 -0.07 2.85
C VAL A 43 6.73 -1.08 2.68
N ALA A 44 6.15 -1.52 3.79
CA ALA A 44 4.92 -2.31 3.77
C ALA A 44 3.71 -1.41 4.03
N LEU A 45 2.86 -1.24 3.03
CA LEU A 45 1.58 -0.52 3.12
C LEU A 45 0.45 -1.54 3.17
N GLY A 46 -0.42 -1.43 4.16
CA GLY A 46 -1.63 -2.23 4.15
C GLY A 46 -2.47 -2.11 5.40
N GLY A 47 -3.37 -3.08 5.55
CA GLY A 47 -4.30 -3.14 6.65
C GLY A 47 -3.89 -4.13 7.74
N SER A 48 -4.90 -4.76 8.33
CA SER A 48 -4.72 -5.68 9.46
C SER A 48 -3.86 -6.90 9.13
N ASN A 49 -3.92 -7.42 7.91
CA ASN A 49 -3.09 -8.56 7.50
C ASN A 49 -1.61 -8.19 7.44
N SER A 50 -1.30 -7.04 6.86
CA SER A 50 0.07 -6.49 6.81
C SER A 50 0.64 -6.18 8.20
N VAL A 51 -0.21 -5.80 9.16
CA VAL A 51 0.17 -5.67 10.57
C VAL A 51 0.51 -7.02 11.20
N GLY A 52 -0.16 -8.10 10.78
CA GLY A 52 -0.08 -9.44 11.38
C GLY A 52 -1.25 -9.74 12.33
N HIS A 53 -2.42 -9.13 12.12
CA HIS A 53 -3.61 -9.41 12.92
C HIS A 53 -4.00 -10.90 12.79
N GLY A 54 -4.46 -11.52 13.88
CA GLY A 54 -4.70 -12.96 13.95
C GLY A 54 -3.46 -13.80 14.31
N LEU A 55 -2.25 -13.23 14.24
CA LEU A 55 -1.00 -13.88 14.70
C LEU A 55 -0.70 -13.60 16.18
N GLY A 56 -1.71 -13.22 16.98
CA GLY A 56 -1.59 -13.11 18.44
C GLY A 56 -0.91 -11.85 18.99
N GLY A 57 -1.17 -10.66 18.43
CA GLY A 57 -0.79 -9.38 19.05
C GLY A 57 0.71 -9.21 19.29
N CYS A 58 1.54 -9.76 18.41
CA CYS A 58 2.96 -9.91 18.69
C CYS A 58 3.72 -8.59 18.53
N THR A 59 4.45 -8.20 19.56
CA THR A 59 5.68 -7.42 19.48
C THR A 59 6.82 -8.34 19.94
N ASN A 60 7.87 -8.49 19.12
CA ASN A 60 9.10 -9.23 19.46
C ASN A 60 8.95 -10.74 19.80
N THR A 61 8.04 -11.46 19.13
CA THR A 61 7.97 -12.94 19.22
C THR A 61 8.31 -13.60 17.87
N PRO A 62 8.67 -14.89 17.82
CA PRO A 62 8.89 -15.62 16.56
C PRO A 62 7.66 -15.61 15.62
N LEU A 63 6.45 -15.53 16.16
CA LEU A 63 5.20 -15.38 15.38
C LEU A 63 5.08 -14.00 14.72
N CYS A 64 5.83 -13.02 15.20
CA CYS A 64 5.91 -11.69 14.61
C CYS A 64 6.81 -11.69 13.36
N GLU A 65 7.77 -12.61 13.31
CA GLU A 65 8.66 -12.83 12.15
C GLU A 65 7.94 -13.57 11.01
N SER A 66 6.85 -14.28 11.32
CA SER A 66 6.10 -15.06 10.32
C SER A 66 5.05 -14.26 9.55
N LYS A 67 4.79 -12.99 9.89
CA LYS A 67 3.92 -12.15 9.05
C LYS A 67 4.58 -11.93 7.70
N PHE A 68 3.78 -11.98 6.62
CA PHE A 68 4.31 -11.99 5.26
C PHE A 68 5.23 -10.79 4.97
N THR A 69 4.95 -9.63 5.55
CA THR A 69 5.79 -8.43 5.40
C THR A 69 7.19 -8.63 5.98
N ARG A 70 7.34 -9.32 7.11
CA ARG A 70 8.67 -9.63 7.69
C ARG A 70 9.39 -10.74 6.94
N VAL A 71 8.69 -11.78 6.51
CA VAL A 71 9.27 -12.86 5.69
C VAL A 71 9.85 -12.30 4.40
N LEU A 72 9.09 -11.42 3.71
CA LEU A 72 9.58 -10.74 2.51
C LEU A 72 10.79 -9.85 2.81
N TYR A 73 10.76 -9.07 3.90
CA TYR A 73 11.88 -8.23 4.29
C TYR A 73 13.17 -9.04 4.49
N HIS A 74 13.10 -10.15 5.23
CA HIS A 74 14.26 -11.01 5.45
C HIS A 74 14.77 -11.66 4.16
N GLY A 75 13.88 -12.04 3.26
CA GLY A 75 14.26 -12.50 1.92
C GLY A 75 15.01 -11.42 1.13
N LEU A 76 14.61 -10.15 1.23
CA LEU A 76 15.26 -9.04 0.54
C LEU A 76 16.64 -8.68 1.13
N LEU A 77 16.93 -9.04 2.38
CA LEU A 77 18.23 -8.74 3.00
C LEU A 77 19.40 -9.52 2.38
N SER A 78 19.14 -10.64 1.69
CA SER A 78 20.20 -11.34 0.95
C SER A 78 20.76 -10.49 -0.20
N ASP A 79 19.87 -9.75 -0.87
CA ASP A 79 20.20 -8.95 -2.03
C ASP A 79 20.58 -7.51 -1.64
N GLU A 80 19.99 -7.00 -0.56
CA GLU A 80 20.16 -5.63 -0.06
C GLU A 80 20.42 -5.62 1.46
N PRO A 81 21.64 -5.95 1.93
CA PRO A 81 21.93 -6.14 3.37
C PRO A 81 21.74 -4.89 4.25
N ARG A 82 21.72 -3.70 3.63
CA ARG A 82 21.52 -2.41 4.32
C ARG A 82 20.08 -1.92 4.27
N LEU A 83 19.15 -2.75 3.77
CA LEU A 83 17.75 -2.41 3.65
C LEU A 83 17.14 -2.19 5.04
N ALA A 84 16.53 -1.03 5.26
CA ALA A 84 15.71 -0.75 6.42
C ALA A 84 14.27 -1.23 6.19
N PHE A 85 13.55 -1.55 7.26
CA PHE A 85 12.12 -1.91 7.18
C PHE A 85 11.23 -0.82 7.77
N GLN A 86 10.26 -0.36 7.00
CA GLN A 86 9.20 0.53 7.46
C GLN A 86 7.84 -0.18 7.34
N ASN A 87 7.29 -0.60 8.48
CA ASN A 87 5.91 -1.06 8.55
C ASN A 87 4.96 0.14 8.63
N SER A 88 4.31 0.45 7.51
CA SER A 88 3.31 1.54 7.41
C SER A 88 1.88 1.02 7.44
N ALA A 89 1.71 -0.29 7.68
CA ALA A 89 0.40 -0.89 7.82
C ALA A 89 -0.26 -0.47 9.14
N ILE A 90 -1.56 -0.22 9.08
CA ILE A 90 -2.38 0.13 10.24
C ILE A 90 -3.65 -0.71 10.16
N GLY A 91 -3.99 -1.39 11.26
CA GLY A 91 -5.21 -2.20 11.33
C GLY A 91 -6.45 -1.36 11.03
N ALA A 92 -7.38 -1.92 10.26
CA ALA A 92 -8.58 -1.25 9.77
C ALA A 92 -8.36 0.00 8.89
N MET A 93 -7.13 0.36 8.53
CA MET A 93 -6.87 1.50 7.66
C MET A 93 -7.11 1.13 6.18
N GLY A 94 -8.03 1.86 5.54
CA GLY A 94 -8.23 1.80 4.09
C GLY A 94 -7.21 2.62 3.30
N PRO A 95 -7.16 2.46 1.96
CA PRO A 95 -6.12 3.05 1.12
C PRO A 95 -6.24 4.58 1.02
N ILE A 96 -7.43 5.15 1.24
CA ILE A 96 -7.66 6.61 1.15
C ILE A 96 -6.72 7.39 2.08
N ILE A 97 -6.54 6.94 3.33
CA ILE A 97 -5.69 7.65 4.30
C ILE A 97 -4.22 7.54 3.88
N ALA A 98 -3.78 6.34 3.50
CA ALA A 98 -2.41 6.12 3.04
C ALA A 98 -2.09 6.94 1.78
N GLY A 99 -2.98 6.90 0.78
CA GLY A 99 -2.85 7.65 -0.47
C GLY A 99 -3.00 9.17 -0.30
N ALA A 100 -3.73 9.63 0.71
CA ALA A 100 -3.79 11.05 1.07
C ALA A 100 -2.50 11.54 1.72
N CYS A 101 -1.76 10.68 2.40
CA CYS A 101 -0.64 11.08 3.23
C CYS A 101 0.61 10.30 2.85
N THR A 102 0.87 10.19 1.54
CA THR A 102 1.96 9.38 0.98
C THR A 102 3.31 9.73 1.60
N SER A 103 3.61 11.02 1.80
CA SER A 103 4.87 11.46 2.42
C SER A 103 5.08 10.97 3.86
N ARG A 104 4.02 10.54 4.55
CA ARG A 104 4.07 9.98 5.91
C ARG A 104 4.23 8.46 5.90
N TYR A 105 3.66 7.79 4.91
CA TYR A 105 3.58 6.33 4.85
C TYR A 105 4.55 5.70 3.84
N VAL A 106 5.07 6.48 2.90
CA VAL A 106 6.06 6.05 1.90
C VAL A 106 7.37 6.78 2.19
N ALA A 107 8.39 6.03 2.59
CA ALA A 107 9.73 6.58 2.79
C ALA A 107 10.27 7.12 1.46
N ARG A 108 10.93 8.29 1.48
CA ARG A 108 11.61 8.81 0.28
C ARG A 108 12.77 7.93 -0.20
N THR A 109 13.26 7.06 0.67
CA THR A 109 14.28 6.04 0.42
C THR A 109 13.68 4.70 0.00
N ALA A 110 12.37 4.64 -0.29
CA ALA A 110 11.71 3.41 -0.68
C ALA A 110 12.39 2.78 -1.91
N ARG A 111 12.90 1.56 -1.73
CA ARG A 111 13.50 0.74 -2.79
C ARG A 111 12.63 -0.47 -3.13
N PHE A 112 11.87 -0.95 -2.15
CA PHE A 112 10.84 -1.97 -2.33
C PHE A 112 9.57 -1.49 -1.64
N ALA A 113 8.42 -1.85 -2.20
CA ALA A 113 7.14 -1.58 -1.57
C ALA A 113 6.15 -2.74 -1.77
N THR A 114 5.35 -3.01 -0.75
CA THR A 114 4.15 -3.84 -0.87
C THR A 114 2.92 -3.00 -0.56
N ILE A 115 1.83 -3.22 -1.30
CA ILE A 115 0.55 -2.54 -1.09
C ILE A 115 -0.53 -3.61 -0.95
N GLU A 116 -1.21 -3.65 0.20
CA GLU A 116 -2.26 -4.63 0.52
C GLU A 116 -3.46 -3.92 1.16
N TYR A 117 -4.51 -3.66 0.38
CA TYR A 117 -5.70 -2.97 0.90
C TYR A 117 -7.02 -3.62 0.52
N LEU A 118 -7.04 -4.66 -0.32
CA LEU A 118 -8.28 -5.28 -0.78
C LEU A 118 -9.26 -5.57 0.39
N PRO A 119 -8.84 -6.16 1.53
CA PRO A 119 -9.74 -6.45 2.65
C PRO A 119 -10.23 -5.20 3.41
N ASN A 120 -9.57 -4.06 3.21
CA ASN A 120 -9.85 -2.78 3.86
C ASN A 120 -10.53 -1.76 2.94
N MET A 121 -10.90 -2.18 1.73
CA MET A 121 -11.63 -1.36 0.78
C MET A 121 -13.15 -1.52 0.97
N GLY A 122 -13.84 -0.40 1.14
CA GLY A 122 -15.29 -0.31 1.05
C GLY A 122 -15.82 -0.57 -0.37
N TYR A 123 -17.07 -1.03 -0.44
CA TYR A 123 -17.70 -1.42 -1.70
C TYR A 123 -17.82 -0.26 -2.70
N GLY A 124 -17.56 -0.55 -3.99
CA GLY A 124 -17.85 0.36 -5.10
C GLY A 124 -17.09 1.69 -5.08
N ASN A 125 -16.03 1.79 -4.27
CA ASN A 125 -15.38 3.07 -4.01
C ASN A 125 -14.27 3.33 -5.02
N ALA A 126 -14.61 3.96 -6.14
CA ALA A 126 -13.64 4.47 -7.11
C ALA A 126 -12.55 5.34 -6.45
N GLY A 127 -12.87 6.00 -5.33
CA GLY A 127 -11.92 6.77 -4.53
C GLY A 127 -10.83 5.91 -3.88
N GLU A 128 -11.14 4.67 -3.48
CA GLU A 128 -10.16 3.75 -2.93
C GLU A 128 -9.25 3.14 -4.00
N LEU A 129 -9.81 2.76 -5.15
CA LEU A 129 -8.99 2.36 -6.31
C LEU A 129 -8.06 3.50 -6.73
N HIS A 130 -8.56 4.74 -6.76
CA HIS A 130 -7.73 5.91 -7.03
C HIS A 130 -6.66 6.14 -5.95
N ALA A 131 -6.95 5.86 -4.69
CA ALA A 131 -5.96 5.96 -3.62
C ALA A 131 -4.86 4.89 -3.73
N VAL A 132 -5.21 3.65 -4.09
CA VAL A 132 -4.23 2.59 -4.41
C VAL A 132 -3.40 3.00 -5.63
N ALA A 133 -4.04 3.48 -6.69
CA ALA A 133 -3.39 3.97 -7.89
C ALA A 133 -2.33 5.03 -7.56
N ARG A 134 -2.67 5.98 -6.69
CA ARG A 134 -1.74 7.01 -6.21
C ARG A 134 -0.57 6.45 -5.41
N LEU A 135 -0.78 5.43 -4.59
CA LEU A 135 0.30 4.76 -3.85
C LEU A 135 1.26 4.03 -4.80
N LEU A 136 0.73 3.37 -5.83
CA LEU A 136 1.53 2.74 -6.89
C LEU A 136 2.36 3.80 -7.61
N ASP A 137 1.73 4.89 -8.05
CA ASP A 137 2.40 5.97 -8.78
C ASP A 137 3.51 6.62 -7.95
N GLU A 138 3.26 6.89 -6.65
CA GLU A 138 4.25 7.47 -5.75
C GLU A 138 5.45 6.55 -5.52
N THR A 139 5.20 5.27 -5.24
CA THR A 139 6.28 4.30 -5.00
C THR A 139 7.12 4.07 -6.25
N GLN A 140 6.49 3.99 -7.43
CA GLN A 140 7.18 3.89 -8.71
C GLN A 140 7.98 5.17 -9.04
N ALA A 141 7.44 6.36 -8.75
CA ALA A 141 8.15 7.63 -8.95
C ALA A 141 9.42 7.74 -8.10
N LEU A 142 9.47 7.08 -6.95
CA LEU A 142 10.67 6.94 -6.11
C LEU A 142 11.66 5.87 -6.63
N GLY A 143 11.31 5.15 -7.71
CA GLY A 143 12.11 4.05 -8.25
C GLY A 143 12.04 2.78 -7.39
N ALA A 144 11.00 2.62 -6.57
CA ALA A 144 10.80 1.41 -5.79
C ALA A 144 10.28 0.26 -6.68
N ARG A 145 10.74 -0.95 -6.40
CA ARG A 145 10.13 -2.18 -6.93
C ARG A 145 8.89 -2.48 -6.09
N THR A 146 7.72 -2.21 -6.66
CA THR A 146 6.44 -2.30 -5.98
C THR A 146 5.71 -3.58 -6.38
N ILE A 147 5.11 -4.28 -5.41
CA ILE A 147 4.22 -5.43 -5.63
C ILE A 147 2.86 -5.10 -5.00
N LEU A 148 1.79 -5.37 -5.74
CA LEU A 148 0.44 -5.34 -5.20
C LEU A 148 0.10 -6.72 -4.61
N VAL A 149 -0.28 -6.76 -3.34
CA VAL A 149 -0.60 -8.00 -2.61
C VAL A 149 -2.09 -8.07 -2.34
N GLU A 150 -2.73 -9.10 -2.88
CA GLU A 150 -4.17 -9.33 -2.82
C GLU A 150 -4.45 -10.52 -1.91
N ILE A 151 -4.97 -10.26 -0.71
CA ILE A 151 -5.34 -11.31 0.25
C ILE A 151 -6.83 -11.56 0.13
N LEU A 152 -7.20 -12.76 -0.33
CA LEU A 152 -8.57 -13.18 -0.56
C LEU A 152 -9.04 -14.08 0.59
N PRO A 153 -10.29 -13.95 1.06
CA PRO A 153 -10.82 -14.82 2.11
C PRO A 153 -11.02 -16.26 1.59
N ARG A 154 -10.56 -17.26 2.35
CA ARG A 154 -10.69 -18.70 2.06
C ARG A 154 -12.13 -19.14 1.87
N ASN A 155 -13.02 -18.62 2.71
CA ASN A 155 -14.41 -19.05 2.70
C ASN A 155 -15.27 -18.14 1.82
N ARG A 156 -15.08 -18.24 0.49
CA ARG A 156 -15.88 -17.50 -0.50
C ARG A 156 -17.34 -17.98 -0.61
N ASN A 157 -17.66 -19.12 0.00
CA ASN A 157 -18.96 -19.79 -0.08
C ASN A 157 -19.58 -20.11 1.30
N GLY A 158 -19.02 -19.60 2.40
CA GLY A 158 -19.45 -19.91 3.76
C GLY A 158 -20.63 -19.07 4.25
N PRO A 159 -21.34 -19.49 5.31
CA PRO A 159 -22.38 -18.67 5.91
C PRO A 159 -21.79 -17.33 6.37
N CYS A 160 -22.33 -16.24 5.82
CA CYS A 160 -21.90 -14.88 6.16
C CYS A 160 -22.07 -14.62 7.66
N SER A 161 -20.98 -14.29 8.35
CA SER A 161 -21.11 -13.49 9.58
C SER A 161 -21.66 -12.09 9.22
N PRO A 162 -22.20 -11.31 10.17
CA PRO A 162 -22.65 -9.93 9.93
C PRO A 162 -21.54 -9.00 9.39
N TRP A 163 -20.28 -9.43 9.47
CA TRP A 163 -19.09 -8.71 9.02
C TRP A 163 -18.54 -9.23 7.70
N CYS A 164 -19.16 -10.26 7.12
CA CYS A 164 -18.75 -10.81 5.84
C CYS A 164 -19.15 -9.85 4.72
N VAL A 165 -18.12 -9.23 4.17
CA VAL A 165 -18.17 -8.47 2.94
C VAL A 165 -18.67 -9.38 1.81
N HIS A 166 -19.79 -9.03 1.16
CA HIS A 166 -20.43 -9.87 0.14
C HIS A 166 -19.40 -10.38 -0.88
N LEU A 167 -19.17 -11.69 -0.89
CA LEU A 167 -18.00 -12.32 -1.50
C LEU A 167 -17.91 -12.13 -3.02
N GLY A 168 -19.04 -12.10 -3.74
CA GLY A 168 -19.06 -11.75 -5.17
C GLY A 168 -18.55 -10.35 -5.49
N ARG A 169 -18.48 -9.46 -4.49
CA ARG A 169 -17.95 -8.09 -4.63
C ARG A 169 -16.45 -8.01 -4.33
N VAL A 170 -15.92 -8.93 -3.53
CA VAL A 170 -14.47 -9.10 -3.35
C VAL A 170 -13.84 -9.52 -4.68
N ASP A 171 -14.48 -10.41 -5.43
CA ASP A 171 -14.00 -10.82 -6.76
C ASP A 171 -14.02 -9.66 -7.78
N GLU A 172 -14.99 -8.74 -7.71
CA GLU A 172 -15.02 -7.54 -8.55
C GLU A 172 -13.91 -6.54 -8.18
N GLN A 173 -13.73 -6.28 -6.88
CA GLN A 173 -12.64 -5.43 -6.40
C GLN A 173 -11.28 -6.04 -6.75
N HIS A 174 -11.11 -7.35 -6.57
CA HIS A 174 -9.91 -8.07 -6.92
C HIS A 174 -9.60 -7.93 -8.42
N ARG A 175 -10.58 -8.13 -9.31
CA ARG A 175 -10.41 -7.90 -10.75
C ARG A 175 -10.02 -6.46 -11.07
N SER A 176 -10.62 -5.49 -10.38
CA SER A 176 -10.30 -4.07 -10.56
C SER A 176 -8.86 -3.75 -10.12
N MET A 177 -8.40 -4.36 -9.03
CA MET A 177 -7.03 -4.24 -8.52
C MET A 177 -6.01 -4.91 -9.46
N LEU A 178 -6.33 -6.10 -10.00
CA LEU A 178 -5.51 -6.76 -11.02
C LEU A 178 -5.41 -5.93 -12.31
N GLN A 179 -6.52 -5.34 -12.76
CA GLN A 179 -6.52 -4.46 -13.93
C GLN A 179 -5.67 -3.21 -13.65
N LEU A 180 -5.85 -2.59 -12.48
CA LEU A 180 -5.07 -1.42 -12.07
C LEU A 180 -3.56 -1.70 -12.05
N ALA A 181 -3.16 -2.86 -11.53
CA ALA A 181 -1.76 -3.27 -11.50
C ALA A 181 -1.22 -3.51 -12.92
N ARG A 182 -2.00 -4.17 -13.78
CA ARG A 182 -1.65 -4.38 -15.19
C ARG A 182 -1.42 -3.06 -15.92
N ASP A 183 -2.33 -2.10 -15.76
CA ASP A 183 -2.24 -0.79 -16.41
C ASP A 183 -0.99 -0.01 -15.99
N ARG A 184 -0.42 -0.31 -14.81
CA ARG A 184 0.78 0.32 -14.26
C ARG A 184 2.06 -0.52 -14.38
N GLY A 185 1.97 -1.70 -14.99
CA GLY A 185 3.09 -2.64 -15.07
C GLY A 185 3.58 -3.11 -13.70
N VAL A 186 2.69 -3.19 -12.71
CA VAL A 186 3.03 -3.62 -11.34
C VAL A 186 2.74 -5.11 -11.19
N PRO A 187 3.71 -5.92 -10.72
CA PRO A 187 3.46 -7.32 -10.40
C PRO A 187 2.45 -7.48 -9.26
N THR A 188 1.65 -8.54 -9.34
CA THR A 188 0.63 -8.89 -8.35
C THR A 188 0.94 -10.23 -7.68
N LEU A 189 0.72 -10.33 -6.37
CA LEU A 189 0.72 -11.57 -5.61
C LEU A 189 -0.66 -11.79 -5.00
N THR A 190 -1.29 -12.92 -5.29
CA THR A 190 -2.58 -13.29 -4.70
C THR A 190 -2.40 -14.41 -3.68
N ILE A 191 -3.01 -14.26 -2.51
CA ILE A 191 -2.93 -15.20 -1.39
C ILE A 191 -4.36 -15.57 -0.96
N ASP A 192 -4.68 -16.85 -0.93
CA ASP A 192 -5.94 -17.35 -0.37
C ASP A 192 -5.76 -17.64 1.15
N ALA A 193 -6.38 -16.80 2.00
CA ALA A 193 -6.17 -16.75 3.45
C ALA A 193 -7.36 -17.25 4.27
#